data_AF-A0A9W8IV08-F1
#
_entry.id   AF-A0A9W8IV08-F1
#
_cell.length_a   1.000
_cell.length_b   1.000
_cell.length_c   1.000
_cell.angle_alpha   90.00
_cell.angle_beta   90.00
_cell.angle_gamma   90.00
#
_symmetry.space_group_name_H-M   'P 1'
#
loop_
_entity.id
_entity.type
_entity.pdbx_description
1 polymer ?
#
loop_
_entity_poly.entity_id
_entity_poly.type
_entity_poly.pdbx_seq_one_letter_code
_entity_poly.pdbx_strand_id
1 'polypeptide(L)'
;MAGMQDQLLQMAVIFGTMHIVKRAGLEDPEYAMLIRSTYAVATALMIAFTFYLKSLIQKKNDTTALEYNDPAPGNQGAPRIETTVCRYDLAEIAKLQKSSMFTIAIVAFMHFKFGYIQPLILQTLLPMLNLYKSQLFQIHILGKPAVDSLKRPWTPENPFAALTGGAATNPADVAAIENDSDGAAAASSSAASSPEAPASKNKSKKESRKDK
;
A
#
# COMPACT_ATOMS: atom_id res chain seq x y z
N MET A 1 -9.04 -13.92 4.34
CA MET A 1 -10.20 -13.24 3.73
C MET A 1 -10.17 -11.72 3.93
N ALA A 2 -9.74 -11.20 5.10
CA ALA A 2 -9.63 -9.75 5.35
C ALA A 2 -8.74 -9.00 4.34
N GLY A 3 -7.54 -9.52 4.02
CA GLY A 3 -6.65 -8.87 3.05
C GLY A 3 -7.21 -8.77 1.62
N MET A 4 -8.07 -9.70 1.21
CA MET A 4 -8.73 -9.64 -0.10
C MET A 4 -9.78 -8.53 -0.15
N GLN A 5 -10.53 -8.34 0.94
CA GLN A 5 -11.49 -7.24 1.05
C GLN A 5 -10.79 -5.89 1.06
N ASP A 6 -9.66 -5.77 1.77
CA ASP A 6 -8.87 -4.55 1.79
C ASP A 6 -8.29 -4.22 0.41
N GLN A 7 -7.79 -5.23 -0.33
CA GLN A 7 -7.33 -5.06 -1.70
C GLN A 7 -8.49 -4.67 -2.65
N LEU A 8 -9.65 -5.33 -2.55
CA LEU A 8 -10.83 -4.98 -3.35
C LEU A 8 -11.31 -3.56 -3.05
N LEU A 9 -11.27 -3.12 -1.79
CA LEU A 9 -11.63 -1.76 -1.42
C LEU A 9 -10.62 -0.75 -1.97
N GLN A 10 -9.31 -1.02 -1.90
CA GLN A 10 -8.29 -0.16 -2.49
C GLN A 10 -8.48 -0.01 -4.00
N MET A 11 -8.74 -1.13 -4.71
CA MET A 11 -9.07 -1.10 -6.13
C MET A 11 -10.35 -0.30 -6.40
N ALA A 12 -11.41 -0.53 -5.63
CA ALA A 12 -12.67 0.21 -5.78
C ALA A 12 -12.49 1.72 -5.56
N VAL A 13 -11.66 2.12 -4.59
CA VAL A 13 -11.35 3.54 -4.34
C VAL A 13 -10.56 4.13 -5.52
N ILE A 14 -9.58 3.42 -6.05
CA ILE A 14 -8.79 3.90 -7.21
C ILE A 14 -9.69 4.07 -8.44
N PHE A 15 -10.42 3.02 -8.83
CA PHE A 15 -11.30 3.06 -10.00
C PHE A 15 -12.44 4.07 -9.83
N GLY A 16 -13.03 4.15 -8.64
CA GLY A 16 -14.08 5.12 -8.33
C GLY A 16 -13.55 6.56 -8.41
N THR A 17 -12.37 6.82 -7.84
CA THR A 17 -11.74 8.15 -7.91
C THR A 17 -11.41 8.51 -9.35
N MET A 18 -10.81 7.59 -10.12
CA MET A 18 -10.50 7.83 -11.53
C MET A 18 -11.74 8.12 -12.37
N HIS A 19 -12.84 7.41 -12.11
CA HIS A 19 -14.11 7.66 -12.78
C HIS A 19 -14.68 9.06 -12.46
N ILE A 20 -14.58 9.49 -11.20
CA ILE A 20 -14.99 10.85 -10.78
C ILE A 20 -14.11 11.90 -11.44
N VAL A 21 -12.78 11.71 -11.44
CA VAL A 21 -11.81 12.65 -12.04
C VAL A 21 -12.13 12.87 -13.52
N LYS A 22 -12.30 11.79 -14.30
CA LYS A 22 -12.66 11.89 -15.71
C LYS A 22 -14.03 12.54 -15.92
N ARG A 23 -15.05 12.15 -15.12
CA ARG A 23 -16.41 12.68 -15.27
C ARG A 23 -16.54 14.16 -14.89
N ALA A 24 -15.75 14.61 -13.94
CA ALA A 24 -15.79 15.99 -13.43
C ALA A 24 -14.71 16.91 -14.03
N GLY A 25 -13.82 16.39 -14.90
CA GLY A 25 -12.77 17.22 -15.54
C GLY A 25 -11.75 17.78 -14.54
N LEU A 26 -11.50 17.07 -13.42
CA LEU A 26 -10.67 17.60 -12.32
C LEU A 26 -9.18 17.79 -12.69
N GLU A 27 -8.79 17.41 -13.90
CA GLU A 27 -7.43 17.59 -14.44
C GLU A 27 -7.22 18.97 -15.07
N ASP A 28 -8.30 19.74 -15.23
CA ASP A 28 -8.22 21.08 -15.78
C ASP A 28 -7.38 22.01 -14.87
N PRO A 29 -6.53 22.88 -15.45
CA PRO A 29 -5.67 23.79 -14.69
C PRO A 29 -6.42 24.69 -13.70
N GLU A 30 -7.70 24.95 -13.96
CA GLU A 30 -8.59 25.71 -13.08
C GLU A 30 -8.72 25.07 -11.68
N TYR A 31 -8.72 23.74 -11.60
CA TYR A 31 -8.83 23.00 -10.34
C TYR A 31 -7.48 22.70 -9.68
N ALA A 32 -6.36 22.98 -10.36
CA ALA A 32 -5.03 22.60 -9.87
C ALA A 32 -4.71 23.22 -8.49
N MET A 33 -5.11 24.47 -8.24
CA MET A 33 -4.89 25.12 -6.94
C MET A 33 -5.75 24.51 -5.82
N LEU A 34 -7.00 24.14 -6.15
CA LEU A 34 -7.90 23.46 -5.22
C LEU A 34 -7.37 22.08 -4.84
N ILE A 35 -6.88 21.32 -5.82
CA ILE A 35 -6.34 19.98 -5.60
C ILE A 35 -5.06 20.04 -4.76
N ARG A 36 -4.15 20.98 -5.07
CA ARG A 36 -2.93 21.22 -4.27
C ARG A 36 -3.25 21.56 -2.83
N SER A 37 -4.17 22.49 -2.60
CA SER A 37 -4.56 22.90 -1.24
C SER A 37 -5.23 21.76 -0.48
N THR A 38 -6.12 21.00 -1.13
CA THR A 38 -6.76 19.82 -0.52
C THR A 38 -5.74 18.75 -0.13
N TYR A 39 -4.79 18.45 -1.02
CA TYR A 39 -3.69 17.53 -0.73
C TYR A 39 -2.80 18.02 0.40
N ALA A 40 -2.46 19.30 0.43
CA ALA A 40 -1.66 19.90 1.50
C ALA A 40 -2.37 19.81 2.86
N VAL A 41 -3.67 20.12 2.90
CA VAL A 41 -4.48 20.02 4.12
C VAL A 41 -4.59 18.56 4.59
N ALA A 42 -4.91 17.63 3.69
CA ALA A 42 -4.99 16.20 4.03
C ALA A 42 -3.64 15.68 4.56
N THR A 43 -2.53 16.04 3.91
CA THR A 43 -1.19 15.65 4.34
C THR A 43 -0.86 16.23 5.72
N ALA A 44 -1.14 17.51 5.95
CA ALA A 44 -0.92 18.17 7.24
C ALA A 44 -1.74 17.52 8.36
N LEU A 45 -3.02 17.19 8.11
CA LEU A 45 -3.89 16.49 9.05
C LEU A 45 -3.34 15.09 9.38
N MET A 46 -2.88 14.34 8.37
CA MET A 46 -2.30 13.01 8.61
C MET A 46 -1.04 13.12 9.47
N ILE A 47 -0.13 14.04 9.14
CA ILE A 47 1.08 14.27 9.94
C ILE A 47 0.72 14.67 11.38
N ALA A 48 -0.17 15.65 11.56
CA ALA A 48 -0.64 16.08 12.88
C ALA A 48 -1.21 14.91 13.69
N PHE A 49 -1.96 14.02 13.04
CA PHE A 49 -2.52 12.84 13.68
C PHE A 49 -1.45 11.84 14.12
N THR A 50 -0.42 11.59 13.30
CA THR A 50 0.69 10.72 13.71
C THR A 50 1.45 11.29 14.92
N PHE A 51 1.61 12.60 15.01
CA PHE A 51 2.17 13.26 16.19
C PHE A 51 1.25 13.13 17.40
N TYR A 52 -0.06 13.27 17.22
CA TYR A 52 -1.03 13.07 18.29
C TYR A 52 -1.00 11.65 18.86
N LEU A 53 -1.00 10.64 17.99
CA LEU A 53 -0.81 9.23 18.37
C LEU A 53 0.49 9.03 19.14
N LYS A 54 1.61 9.59 18.66
CA LYS A 54 2.90 9.51 19.34
C LYS A 54 2.81 10.05 20.77
N SER A 55 2.17 11.21 20.94
CA SER A 55 1.97 11.81 22.27
C SER A 55 1.07 10.95 23.16
N LEU A 56 0.02 10.32 22.64
CA LEU A 56 -0.83 9.40 23.41
C LEU A 56 -0.05 8.19 23.91
N ILE A 57 0.79 7.60 23.06
CA ILE A 57 1.60 6.42 23.40
C ILE A 57 2.63 6.76 24.46
N GLN A 58 3.31 7.90 24.32
CA GLN A 58 4.24 8.41 25.33
C GLN A 58 3.55 8.67 26.67
N LYS A 59 2.33 9.21 26.66
CA LYS A 59 1.56 9.46 27.89
C LYS A 59 1.11 8.16 28.56
N LYS A 60 0.68 7.17 27.78
CA LYS A 60 0.26 5.85 28.31
C LYS A 60 1.43 5.09 28.91
N ASN A 61 2.63 5.24 28.34
CA ASN A 61 3.88 4.66 28.80
C ASN A 61 3.78 3.19 29.25
N ASP A 62 3.21 2.36 28.38
CA ASP A 62 3.02 0.93 28.66
C ASP A 62 4.38 0.20 28.70
N THR A 63 4.79 -0.23 29.89
CA THR A 63 6.05 -0.92 30.16
C THR A 63 5.95 -2.44 30.05
N THR A 64 4.81 -2.97 29.59
CA THR A 64 4.65 -4.42 29.39
C THR A 64 5.75 -4.94 28.48
N ALA A 65 6.46 -5.97 28.94
CA ALA A 65 7.52 -6.61 28.17
C ALA A 65 6.93 -7.27 26.92
N LEU A 66 7.57 -7.02 25.79
CA LEU A 66 7.23 -7.58 24.49
C LEU A 66 8.49 -8.18 23.90
N GLU A 67 8.44 -9.49 23.65
CA GLU A 67 9.54 -10.22 23.04
C GLU A 67 9.09 -10.78 21.70
N TYR A 68 9.86 -10.51 20.65
CA TYR A 68 9.56 -11.01 19.32
C TYR A 68 10.83 -11.18 18.49
N ASN A 69 10.76 -12.06 17.48
CA ASN A 69 11.78 -12.17 16.45
C ASN A 69 11.45 -11.20 15.32
N ASP A 70 12.44 -10.52 14.77
CA ASP A 70 12.24 -9.53 13.71
C ASP A 70 11.39 -10.12 12.55
N PRO A 71 10.21 -9.55 12.24
CA PRO A 71 9.33 -10.07 11.19
C PRO A 71 9.82 -9.74 9.77
N ALA A 72 11.03 -9.18 9.60
CA ALA A 72 11.59 -8.89 8.29
C ALA A 72 11.62 -10.14 7.39
N PRO A 73 11.00 -10.10 6.18
CA PRO A 73 10.92 -11.27 5.31
C PRO A 73 12.32 -11.73 4.89
N GLY A 74 12.63 -13.00 5.17
CA GLY A 74 13.91 -13.64 4.85
C GLY A 74 14.85 -13.85 6.05
N ASN A 75 14.53 -13.32 7.24
CA ASN A 75 15.43 -13.40 8.40
C ASN A 75 15.10 -14.57 9.35
N GLN A 76 15.15 -15.80 8.82
CA GLN A 76 14.99 -17.03 9.61
C GLN A 76 16.22 -17.25 10.51
N GLY A 77 16.30 -16.49 11.60
CA GLY A 77 17.45 -16.47 12.52
C GLY A 77 17.68 -15.13 13.23
N ALA A 78 16.78 -14.15 13.08
CA ALA A 78 16.90 -12.85 13.72
C ALA A 78 17.00 -12.97 15.26
N PRO A 79 17.85 -12.17 15.93
CA PRO A 79 17.97 -12.18 17.38
C PRO A 79 16.64 -11.82 18.05
N ARG A 80 16.35 -12.45 19.20
CA ARG A 80 15.19 -12.13 20.04
C ARG A 80 15.28 -10.67 20.47
N ILE A 81 14.30 -9.87 20.08
CA ILE A 81 14.21 -8.46 20.47
C ILE A 81 13.35 -8.39 21.72
N GLU A 82 13.97 -8.03 22.84
CA GLU A 82 13.28 -7.71 24.08
C GLU A 82 13.02 -6.20 24.12
N THR A 83 11.76 -5.80 24.09
CA THR A 83 11.34 -4.40 24.11
C THR A 83 10.14 -4.22 25.02
N THR A 84 9.65 -2.99 25.16
CA THR A 84 8.35 -2.72 25.79
C THR A 84 7.32 -2.37 24.75
N VAL A 85 6.04 -2.57 25.07
CA VAL A 85 4.92 -2.16 24.22
C VAL A 85 5.03 -0.69 23.80
N CYS A 86 5.35 0.21 24.74
CA CYS A 86 5.57 1.63 24.44
C CYS A 86 6.70 1.85 23.43
N ARG A 87 7.86 1.19 23.62
CA ARG A 87 9.01 1.34 22.70
C ARG A 87 8.71 0.79 21.32
N TYR A 88 8.04 -0.36 21.23
CA TYR A 88 7.61 -0.96 19.97
C TYR A 88 6.66 -0.03 19.22
N ASP A 89 5.59 0.43 19.88
CA ASP A 89 4.59 1.30 19.25
C ASP A 89 5.18 2.64 18.78
N LEU A 90 6.13 3.20 19.53
CA LEU A 90 6.86 4.41 19.12
C LEU A 90 7.75 4.16 17.88
N ALA A 91 8.37 2.99 17.78
CA ALA A 91 9.16 2.61 16.62
C ALA A 91 8.25 2.44 15.39
N GLU A 92 7.07 1.84 15.54
CA GLU A 92 6.10 1.67 14.44
C GLU A 92 5.55 3.02 13.95
N ILE A 93 5.23 3.96 14.85
CA ILE A 93 4.88 5.33 14.44
C ILE A 93 6.04 5.99 13.68
N ALA A 94 7.27 5.83 14.14
CA ALA A 94 8.41 6.44 13.47
C ALA A 94 8.64 5.85 12.07
N LYS A 95 8.40 4.55 11.86
CA LYS A 95 8.40 3.91 10.54
C LYS A 95 7.31 4.49 9.65
N LEU A 96 6.08 4.59 10.15
CA LEU A 96 4.95 5.17 9.43
C LEU A 96 5.22 6.62 9.02
N GLN A 97 5.76 7.44 9.91
CA GLN A 97 6.11 8.84 9.63
C GLN A 97 7.20 8.93 8.55
N LYS A 98 8.27 8.15 8.64
CA LYS A 98 9.34 8.13 7.64
C LYS A 98 8.82 7.70 6.26
N SER A 99 8.05 6.61 6.21
CA SER A 99 7.44 6.13 4.97
C SER A 99 6.51 7.18 4.36
N SER A 100 5.68 7.82 5.20
CA SER A 100 4.75 8.85 4.75
C SER A 100 5.48 10.06 4.17
N MET A 101 6.53 10.56 4.85
CA MET A 101 7.34 11.67 4.34
C MET A 101 8.01 11.34 3.01
N PHE A 102 8.48 10.11 2.84
CA PHE A 102 9.06 9.63 1.59
C PHE A 102 8.01 9.62 0.45
N THR A 103 6.82 9.09 0.71
CA THR A 103 5.70 9.12 -0.24
C THR A 103 5.32 10.55 -0.61
N ILE A 104 5.18 11.45 0.37
CA ILE A 104 4.86 12.86 0.13
C ILE A 104 5.92 13.52 -0.75
N ALA A 105 7.20 13.23 -0.51
CA ALA A 105 8.30 13.77 -1.32
C ALA A 105 8.25 13.30 -2.77
N ILE A 106 7.97 12.02 -3.02
CA ILE A 106 7.83 11.48 -4.38
C ILE A 106 6.65 12.12 -5.10
N VAL A 107 5.49 12.18 -4.44
CA VAL A 107 4.26 12.75 -5.02
C VAL A 107 4.45 14.25 -5.32
N ALA A 108 5.06 14.99 -4.40
CA ALA A 108 5.40 16.38 -4.61
C ALA A 108 6.38 16.55 -5.78
N PHE A 109 7.42 15.73 -5.86
CA PHE A 109 8.38 15.74 -6.96
C PHE A 109 7.69 15.47 -8.30
N MET A 110 6.86 14.44 -8.38
CA MET A 110 6.10 14.11 -9.60
C MET A 110 5.20 15.27 -10.05
N HIS A 111 4.54 15.93 -9.11
CA HIS A 111 3.67 17.05 -9.42
C HIS A 111 4.42 18.29 -9.88
N PHE A 112 5.47 18.70 -9.16
CA PHE A 112 6.23 19.91 -9.52
C PHE A 112 7.10 19.70 -10.76
N LYS A 113 7.60 18.48 -11.01
CA LYS A 113 8.48 18.18 -12.14
C LYS A 113 7.72 17.81 -13.41
N PHE A 114 6.68 16.98 -13.30
CA PHE A 114 5.94 16.44 -14.46
C PHE A 114 4.52 16.99 -14.58
N GLY A 115 4.03 17.76 -13.60
CA GLY A 115 2.69 18.34 -13.65
C GLY A 115 1.57 17.33 -13.36
N TYR A 116 1.88 16.11 -12.96
CA TYR A 116 0.87 15.08 -12.74
C TYR A 116 -0.07 15.46 -11.58
N ILE A 117 -1.36 15.55 -11.89
CA ILE A 117 -2.42 15.89 -10.93
C ILE A 117 -3.03 14.63 -10.32
N GLN A 118 -3.08 13.52 -11.07
CA GLN A 118 -3.67 12.26 -10.60
C GLN A 118 -3.07 11.72 -9.30
N PRO A 119 -1.73 11.71 -9.11
CA PRO A 119 -1.15 11.26 -7.85
C PRO A 119 -1.60 12.09 -6.65
N LEU A 120 -1.84 13.39 -6.81
CA LEU A 120 -2.34 14.26 -5.73
C LEU A 120 -3.76 13.87 -5.33
N ILE A 121 -4.61 13.57 -6.31
CA ILE A 121 -6.01 13.23 -6.04
C ILE A 121 -6.08 11.91 -5.27
N LEU A 122 -5.42 10.86 -5.74
CA LEU A 122 -5.43 9.55 -5.06
C LEU A 122 -4.83 9.62 -3.64
N GLN A 123 -3.76 10.40 -3.46
CA GLN A 123 -3.05 10.52 -2.19
C GLN A 123 -3.76 11.43 -1.17
N THR A 124 -4.90 12.03 -1.51
CA THR A 124 -5.73 12.74 -0.51
C THR A 124 -6.55 11.78 0.36
N LEU A 125 -7.08 10.70 -0.21
CA LEU A 125 -8.06 9.83 0.44
C LEU A 125 -7.44 8.58 1.08
N LEU A 126 -6.55 7.91 0.35
CA LEU A 126 -6.00 6.62 0.77
C LEU A 126 -5.21 6.68 2.09
N PRO A 127 -4.33 7.67 2.32
CA PRO A 127 -3.59 7.75 3.58
C PRO A 127 -4.50 7.91 4.80
N MET A 128 -5.61 8.64 4.65
CA MET A 128 -6.58 8.83 5.74
C MET A 128 -7.31 7.53 6.08
N LEU A 129 -7.74 6.79 5.06
CA LEU A 129 -8.39 5.51 5.27
C LEU A 129 -7.43 4.48 5.89
N ASN A 130 -6.18 4.43 5.42
CA ASN A 130 -5.15 3.56 5.97
C ASN A 130 -4.81 3.92 7.43
N LEU A 131 -4.79 5.22 7.76
CA LEU A 131 -4.58 5.67 9.14
C LEU A 131 -5.68 5.19 10.08
N TYR A 132 -6.96 5.27 9.66
CA TYR A 132 -8.09 4.76 10.44
C TYR A 132 -8.00 3.23 10.65
N LYS A 133 -7.56 2.50 9.62
CA LYS A 133 -7.37 1.05 9.68
C LYS A 133 -6.11 0.62 10.44
N SER A 134 -5.16 1.53 10.63
CA SER A 134 -3.89 1.20 11.30
C SER A 134 -4.12 0.60 12.69
N GLN A 135 -3.31 -0.41 13.02
CA GLN A 135 -3.40 -1.14 14.28
C GLN A 135 -3.16 -0.19 15.47
N LEU A 136 -2.27 0.79 15.30
CA LEU A 136 -2.01 1.86 16.27
C LEU A 136 -3.25 2.72 16.55
N PHE A 137 -3.98 3.12 15.50
CA PHE A 137 -5.23 3.87 15.66
C PHE A 137 -6.28 3.05 16.41
N GLN A 138 -6.46 1.79 16.00
CA GLN A 138 -7.45 0.92 16.60
C GLN A 138 -7.18 0.65 18.10
N ILE A 139 -5.93 0.51 18.51
CA ILE A 139 -5.56 0.22 19.91
C ILE A 139 -5.60 1.49 20.78
N HIS A 140 -5.05 2.62 20.31
CA HIS A 140 -4.87 3.80 21.15
C HIS A 140 -6.02 4.82 21.07
N ILE A 141 -6.75 4.85 19.95
CA ILE A 141 -7.89 5.77 19.76
C ILE A 141 -9.21 5.04 20.00
N LEU A 142 -9.41 3.89 19.33
CA LEU A 142 -10.64 3.11 19.50
C LEU A 142 -10.64 2.22 20.75
N GLY A 143 -9.51 2.11 21.45
CA GLY A 143 -9.38 1.32 22.67
C GLY A 143 -9.59 -0.18 22.46
N LYS A 144 -9.46 -0.68 21.23
CA LYS A 144 -9.66 -2.10 20.95
C LYS A 144 -8.59 -2.95 21.64
N PRO A 145 -8.94 -4.12 22.19
CA PRO A 145 -7.96 -5.02 22.77
C PRO A 145 -6.97 -5.49 21.71
N ALA A 146 -5.70 -5.63 22.08
CA ALA A 146 -4.62 -6.08 21.20
C ALA A 146 -4.66 -7.60 20.97
N VAL A 147 -5.79 -8.10 20.45
CA VAL A 147 -6.04 -9.50 20.11
C VAL A 147 -6.09 -9.69 18.59
N ASP A 148 -5.87 -10.92 18.14
CA ASP A 148 -5.91 -11.32 16.73
C ASP A 148 -5.04 -10.43 15.82
N SER A 149 -5.64 -9.69 14.89
CA SER A 149 -4.95 -8.80 13.93
C SER A 149 -4.34 -7.55 14.57
N LEU A 150 -4.67 -7.26 15.82
CA LEU A 150 -4.11 -6.16 16.61
C LEU A 150 -2.97 -6.62 17.54
N LYS A 151 -2.70 -7.93 17.59
CA LYS A 151 -1.60 -8.48 18.37
C LYS A 151 -0.26 -8.04 17.79
N ARG A 152 0.61 -7.51 18.65
CA ARG A 152 2.00 -7.15 18.30
C ARG A 152 2.87 -8.42 18.25
N PRO A 153 3.90 -8.48 17.40
CA PRO A 153 4.31 -7.50 16.39
C PRO A 153 3.45 -7.55 15.12
N TRP A 154 3.32 -6.42 14.43
CA TRP A 154 2.59 -6.32 13.17
C TRP A 154 3.51 -6.61 11.97
N THR A 155 2.90 -7.14 10.90
CA THR A 155 3.59 -7.35 9.63
C THR A 155 3.84 -5.99 8.96
N PRO A 156 5.08 -5.69 8.52
CA PRO A 156 5.36 -4.45 7.82
C PRO A 156 4.60 -4.42 6.48
N GLU A 157 3.85 -3.34 6.26
CA GLU A 157 3.20 -3.09 4.96
C GLU A 157 4.23 -2.56 3.95
N ASN A 158 4.05 -2.93 2.67
CA ASN A 158 4.94 -2.47 1.61
C ASN A 158 4.69 -0.97 1.33
N PRO A 159 5.65 -0.07 1.57
CA PRO A 159 5.48 1.37 1.38
C PRO A 159 5.21 1.74 -0.08
N PHE A 160 5.70 0.94 -1.03
CA PHE A 160 5.47 1.16 -2.45
C PHE A 160 4.04 0.80 -2.87
N ALA A 161 3.46 -0.26 -2.28
CA ALA A 161 2.06 -0.57 -2.50
C ALA A 161 1.14 0.56 -1.98
N ALA A 162 1.53 1.23 -0.89
CA ALA A 162 0.80 2.40 -0.39
C ALA A 162 0.90 3.63 -1.33
N LEU A 163 1.96 3.75 -2.11
CA LEU A 163 2.14 4.83 -3.09
C LEU A 163 1.22 4.65 -4.31
N THR A 164 1.01 3.41 -4.74
CA THR A 164 0.26 3.07 -5.95
C THR A 164 -1.15 2.56 -5.70
N GLY A 165 -1.60 2.59 -4.44
CA GLY A 165 -2.85 1.95 -4.02
C GLY A 165 -2.88 0.44 -4.29
N GLY A 166 -1.71 -0.20 -4.41
CA GLY A 166 -1.55 -1.63 -4.66
C GLY A 166 -1.62 -2.05 -6.14
N ALA A 167 -1.81 -1.14 -7.09
CA ALA A 167 -2.00 -1.47 -8.51
C ALA A 167 -0.72 -1.37 -9.37
N ALA A 168 0.20 -0.48 -9.03
CA ALA A 168 1.38 -0.21 -9.86
C ALA A 168 2.68 -0.60 -9.13
N THR A 169 3.63 -1.18 -9.87
CA THR A 169 4.95 -1.59 -9.36
C THR A 169 6.05 -0.63 -9.80
N ASN A 170 5.79 0.27 -10.75
CA ASN A 170 6.71 1.29 -11.24
C ASN A 170 6.02 2.58 -11.73
N PRO A 171 6.75 3.71 -11.89
CA PRO A 171 6.20 4.98 -12.37
C PRO A 171 5.54 4.90 -13.76
N ALA A 172 5.97 3.95 -14.62
CA ALA A 172 5.38 3.71 -15.93
C ALA A 172 3.97 3.11 -15.84
N ASP A 173 3.70 2.27 -14.84
CA ASP A 173 2.38 1.68 -14.61
C ASP A 173 1.36 2.75 -14.20
N VAL A 174 1.82 3.81 -13.51
CA VAL A 174 0.99 4.97 -13.16
C VAL A 174 0.58 5.77 -14.40
N ALA A 175 1.50 5.95 -15.37
CA ALA A 175 1.21 6.55 -16.67
C ALA A 175 0.42 5.62 -17.62
N ALA A 176 0.46 4.30 -17.39
CA ALA A 176 -0.35 3.34 -18.15
C ALA A 176 -1.81 3.32 -17.69
N ILE A 177 -2.07 3.55 -16.39
CA ILE A 177 -3.44 3.74 -15.86
C ILE A 177 -4.12 4.96 -16.54
N GLU A 178 -3.35 5.97 -16.95
CA GLU A 178 -3.83 7.10 -17.75
C GLU A 178 -4.30 6.69 -19.14
N ASN A 179 -3.55 5.82 -19.84
CA ASN A 179 -3.76 5.50 -21.26
C ASN A 179 -4.62 4.27 -21.54
N ASP A 180 -4.70 3.28 -20.64
CA ASP A 180 -5.38 1.98 -20.90
C ASP A 180 -6.86 1.97 -20.50
N SER A 181 -7.38 3.08 -19.99
CA SER A 181 -8.77 3.18 -19.50
C SER A 181 -9.80 3.62 -20.55
N ASP A 182 -9.40 3.70 -21.83
CA ASP A 182 -10.30 4.00 -22.97
C ASP A 182 -10.98 2.75 -23.57
N GLY A 183 -10.75 1.55 -23.01
CA GLY A 183 -11.18 0.27 -23.61
C GLY A 183 -12.03 -0.67 -22.76
N ALA A 184 -12.43 -0.33 -21.53
CA ALA A 184 -13.11 -1.28 -20.64
C ALA A 184 -14.65 -1.26 -20.77
N ALA A 185 -15.14 -1.46 -21.99
CA ALA A 185 -16.53 -1.80 -22.26
C ALA A 185 -16.62 -2.95 -23.28
N ALA A 186 -15.95 -4.08 -23.01
CA ALA A 186 -16.24 -5.34 -23.68
C ALA A 186 -15.65 -6.53 -22.92
N ALA A 187 -16.40 -7.65 -22.98
CA ALA A 187 -16.01 -9.01 -22.61
C ALA A 187 -15.89 -9.34 -21.11
N SER A 188 -17.06 -9.43 -20.45
CA SER A 188 -17.34 -10.64 -19.69
C SER A 188 -17.68 -11.77 -20.68
N SER A 189 -16.82 -12.77 -20.82
CA SER A 189 -17.25 -14.16 -21.07
C SER A 189 -16.03 -15.08 -21.12
N SER A 190 -15.97 -16.04 -20.21
CA SER A 190 -15.61 -17.44 -20.46
C SER A 190 -15.11 -18.08 -19.17
N ALA A 191 -16.07 -18.48 -18.34
CA ALA A 191 -15.85 -19.60 -17.44
C ALA A 191 -15.90 -20.92 -18.22
N ALA A 192 -15.17 -21.92 -17.70
CA ALA A 192 -15.29 -23.36 -17.93
C ALA A 192 -14.63 -23.98 -19.19
N SER A 193 -13.51 -24.69 -18.99
CA SER A 193 -13.50 -26.16 -18.96
C SER A 193 -12.06 -26.71 -18.80
N SER A 194 -11.85 -27.56 -17.78
CA SER A 194 -10.97 -28.74 -17.87
C SER A 194 -11.83 -29.90 -18.41
N PRO A 195 -11.28 -31.05 -18.88
CA PRO A 195 -9.97 -31.64 -18.58
C PRO A 195 -9.25 -32.30 -19.79
N GLU A 196 -8.21 -33.09 -19.49
CA GLU A 196 -7.81 -34.36 -20.17
C GLU A 196 -6.45 -34.37 -20.91
N ALA A 197 -5.48 -35.05 -20.29
CA ALA A 197 -4.37 -35.74 -20.95
C ALA A 197 -4.89 -37.14 -21.41
N PRO A 198 -4.34 -37.85 -22.43
CA PRO A 198 -2.95 -38.33 -22.36
C PRO A 198 -2.21 -38.65 -23.70
N ALA A 199 -0.90 -38.96 -23.55
CA ALA A 199 -0.15 -40.06 -24.18
C ALA A 199 0.30 -40.05 -25.67
N SER A 200 1.62 -39.88 -25.81
CA SER A 200 2.59 -40.87 -26.34
C SER A 200 3.20 -40.74 -27.75
N LYS A 201 4.50 -41.14 -27.78
CA LYS A 201 5.29 -41.74 -28.87
C LYS A 201 5.85 -40.78 -29.95
N ASN A 202 7.09 -40.89 -30.44
CA ASN A 202 8.16 -41.88 -30.23
C ASN A 202 9.49 -41.34 -30.83
N LYS A 203 10.59 -41.62 -30.11
CA LYS A 203 11.89 -42.19 -30.55
C LYS A 203 12.84 -41.48 -31.53
N SER A 204 14.11 -41.57 -31.08
CA SER A 204 15.32 -41.99 -31.83
C SER A 204 15.98 -40.89 -32.66
N LYS A 205 17.31 -40.67 -32.73
CA LYS A 205 18.53 -41.31 -32.21
C LYS A 205 19.65 -40.60 -32.99
N LYS A 206 20.70 -40.07 -32.37
CA LYS A 206 22.06 -40.25 -32.91
C LYS A 206 23.13 -39.88 -31.89
N GLU A 207 23.79 -40.93 -31.46
CA GLU A 207 25.05 -40.97 -30.75
C GLU A 207 26.19 -40.93 -31.79
N SER A 208 27.37 -40.55 -31.32
CA SER A 208 28.71 -40.81 -31.86
C SER A 208 29.44 -39.71 -32.65
N ARG A 209 30.58 -39.34 -32.05
CA ARG A 209 31.96 -39.27 -32.61
C ARG A 209 32.37 -38.08 -33.48
N LYS A 210 33.26 -37.29 -32.85
CA LYS A 210 34.70 -37.14 -33.15
C LYS A 210 35.12 -36.19 -34.28
N ASP A 211 36.28 -35.56 -34.01
CA ASP A 211 37.21 -34.88 -34.91
C ASP A 211 36.88 -33.43 -35.29
N LYS A 212 37.40 -32.45 -34.53
CA LYS A 212 38.65 -31.74 -34.87
C LYS A 212 39.05 -30.75 -33.78
#